data_AF-A0A7J9IRD5-F1
#
_entry.id   AF-A0A7J9IRD5-F1
#
_cell.length_a   1.000
_cell.length_b   1.000
_cell.length_c   1.000
_cell.angle_alpha   90.00
_cell.angle_beta   90.00
_cell.angle_gamma   90.00
#
_symmetry.space_group_name_H-M   'P 1'
#
loop_
_entity.id
_entity.type
_entity.pdbx_description
1 polymer ?
#
loop_
_entity_poly.entity_id
_entity_poly.type
_entity_poly.pdbx_seq_one_letter_code
_entity_poly.pdbx_strand_id
1 'polypeptide(L)'
;MTSFFSLKLHLHSAIFIVLTFLAVQGSGINADGLLLLSFKNSILSDPLQALRNWNSTDQTPCSWTGVFCSNTNGGGGEGESRVTALSLPSSQLVGSIPSDLGSIQHLESLDLSNNSLNGSVLESVFNATELRFLDLSNNLMSGAMPETIGRLQSLRFLNLSDNELGGTLPKTLTTIQNLTVVSLKNNYFSGDLPAGFRSLQVLDLSSNLIDGSLPKNFGGDSLTYLNVSYNRLFGKIPSQFAEKIPTNATIDLSFNNLTGEIPDSDVFNNQEPKSFSGNPHLCGEITGRSCPITSSPSSSPPAIAAFPKTTEFADTPGPSPVGEKPQRNRLKPGTIVAIIIGDTAGIGFFLMVFFIIHKLKNKKRDETATVTQTANDTFNDNWSTTSSSSESRGFTRWSCLRNTKEEYDEESETPSEEDQSQANQRQGMHEHDKKGTLVTVDGENQLELETLLKASAYILGATGSSIMYKAVLEDGTCLAVRRIGENSVVRFKDFDTQVRVIAKMVHPNLVKIRGFYWGVDEKLVIYDFVPNGSLANSRY
;
A
#
# COMPACT_ATOMS: atom_id res chain seq x y z
N MET A 1 -25.28 -22.77 71.79
CA MET A 1 -23.83 -22.75 71.47
C MET A 1 -23.49 -23.04 70.01
N THR A 2 -24.36 -23.69 69.22
CA THR A 2 -24.11 -24.06 67.81
C THR A 2 -24.20 -22.89 66.81
N SER A 3 -25.04 -21.88 67.07
CA SER A 3 -25.20 -20.70 66.19
C SER A 3 -23.96 -19.78 66.15
N PHE A 4 -23.22 -19.67 67.27
CA PHE A 4 -22.02 -18.82 67.35
C PHE A 4 -20.81 -19.37 66.59
N PHE A 5 -20.74 -20.68 66.37
CA PHE A 5 -19.65 -21.32 65.62
C PHE A 5 -19.80 -21.14 64.10
N SER A 6 -21.04 -21.21 63.59
CA SER A 6 -21.33 -21.03 62.16
C SER A 6 -21.02 -19.60 61.67
N LEU A 7 -21.34 -18.58 62.48
CA LEU A 7 -21.07 -17.19 62.14
C LEU A 7 -19.57 -16.86 62.07
N LYS A 8 -18.76 -17.45 62.95
CA LYS A 8 -17.29 -17.29 62.93
C LYS A 8 -16.65 -17.95 61.71
N LEU A 9 -17.18 -19.10 61.27
CA LEU A 9 -16.65 -19.82 60.11
C LEU A 9 -16.92 -19.05 58.80
N HIS A 10 -18.11 -18.46 58.66
CA HIS A 10 -18.44 -17.60 57.52
C HIS A 10 -17.65 -16.29 57.50
N LEU A 11 -17.35 -15.71 58.67
CA LEU A 11 -16.52 -14.51 58.75
C LEU A 11 -15.06 -14.81 58.37
N HIS A 12 -14.50 -15.93 58.80
CA HIS A 12 -13.15 -16.35 58.40
C HIS A 12 -13.08 -16.74 56.92
N SER A 13 -14.11 -17.39 56.35
CA SER A 13 -14.14 -17.69 54.91
C SER A 13 -14.30 -16.42 54.09
N ALA A 14 -15.11 -15.45 54.54
CA ALA A 14 -15.26 -14.16 53.88
C ALA A 14 -13.97 -13.34 53.93
N ILE A 15 -13.29 -13.30 55.09
CA ILE A 15 -11.97 -12.64 55.23
C ILE A 15 -10.92 -13.33 54.36
N PHE A 16 -10.92 -14.66 54.28
CA PHE A 16 -10.03 -15.41 53.38
C PHE A 16 -10.33 -15.13 51.92
N ILE A 17 -11.61 -15.09 51.50
CA ILE A 17 -12.01 -14.73 50.13
C ILE A 17 -11.61 -13.29 49.80
N VAL A 18 -11.84 -12.34 50.72
CA VAL A 18 -11.44 -10.94 50.56
C VAL A 18 -9.92 -10.78 50.52
N LEU A 19 -9.16 -11.52 51.35
CA LEU A 19 -7.70 -11.55 51.31
C LEU A 19 -7.17 -12.21 50.03
N THR A 20 -7.84 -13.25 49.51
CA THR A 20 -7.49 -13.82 48.19
C THR A 20 -7.81 -12.87 47.05
N PHE A 21 -8.90 -12.10 47.14
CA PHE A 21 -9.22 -11.06 46.15
C PHE A 21 -8.29 -9.84 46.23
N LEU A 22 -7.78 -9.50 47.43
CA LEU A 22 -6.77 -8.47 47.62
C LEU A 22 -5.35 -8.93 47.23
N ALA A 23 -5.09 -10.25 47.28
CA ALA A 23 -3.82 -10.86 46.87
C ALA A 23 -3.73 -11.16 45.37
N VAL A 24 -4.85 -11.19 44.65
CA VAL A 24 -4.83 -11.10 43.18
C VAL A 24 -4.63 -9.64 42.81
N GLN A 25 -3.40 -9.16 42.97
CA GLN A 25 -2.94 -8.09 42.09
C GLN A 25 -3.02 -8.69 40.69
N GLY A 26 -4.09 -8.36 39.97
CA GLY A 26 -4.22 -8.72 38.56
C GLY A 26 -3.00 -8.16 37.86
N SER A 27 -2.03 -9.04 37.59
CA SER A 27 -0.84 -8.73 36.80
C SER A 27 -1.32 -8.62 35.36
N GLY A 28 -1.97 -7.50 35.06
CA GLY A 28 -2.41 -7.17 33.72
C GLY A 28 -1.24 -6.56 32.97
N ILE A 29 -1.17 -6.88 31.69
CA ILE A 29 -0.27 -6.20 30.75
C ILE A 29 -0.49 -4.68 30.82
N ASN A 30 0.60 -3.91 30.81
CA ASN A 30 0.54 -2.45 30.85
C ASN A 30 -0.14 -1.85 29.61
N ALA A 31 -0.40 -0.54 29.65
CA ALA A 31 -1.13 0.16 28.59
C ALA A 31 -0.45 -0.01 27.19
N ASP A 32 0.87 0.09 27.12
CA ASP A 32 1.60 -0.08 25.85
C ASP A 32 1.45 -1.52 25.31
N GLY A 33 1.47 -2.53 26.19
CA GLY A 33 1.26 -3.92 25.79
C GLY A 33 -0.18 -4.20 25.34
N LEU A 34 -1.20 -3.54 25.90
CA LEU A 34 -2.57 -3.59 25.38
C LEU A 34 -2.66 -3.06 23.94
N LEU A 35 -1.98 -1.94 23.65
CA LEU A 35 -1.92 -1.35 22.30
C LEU A 35 -1.18 -2.28 21.33
N LEU A 36 -0.09 -2.93 21.76
CA LEU A 36 0.59 -3.94 20.96
C LEU A 36 -0.28 -5.19 20.73
N LEU A 37 -1.07 -5.62 21.72
CA LEU A 37 -2.00 -6.74 21.50
C LEU A 37 -3.08 -6.40 20.47
N SER A 38 -3.49 -5.14 20.32
CA SER A 38 -4.39 -4.76 19.22
C SER A 38 -3.72 -4.94 17.86
N PHE A 39 -2.42 -4.67 17.74
CA PHE A 39 -1.63 -5.00 16.54
C PHE A 39 -1.57 -6.51 16.32
N LYS A 40 -1.32 -7.32 17.36
CA LYS A 40 -1.37 -8.78 17.22
C LYS A 40 -2.73 -9.27 16.73
N ASN A 41 -3.82 -8.66 17.17
CA ASN A 41 -5.17 -9.01 16.75
C ASN A 41 -5.51 -8.57 15.31
N SER A 42 -4.82 -7.57 14.76
CA SER A 42 -4.97 -7.16 13.36
C SER A 42 -4.12 -8.00 12.39
N ILE A 43 -3.22 -8.85 12.90
CA ILE A 43 -2.46 -9.81 12.10
C ILE A 43 -3.31 -11.07 11.84
N LEU A 44 -3.59 -11.30 10.57
CA LEU A 44 -4.36 -12.43 10.03
C LEU A 44 -3.49 -13.66 9.79
N SER A 45 -2.20 -13.48 9.52
CA SER A 45 -1.25 -14.58 9.36
C SER A 45 0.13 -14.20 9.87
N ASP A 46 0.72 -15.11 10.65
CA ASP A 46 2.08 -15.02 11.19
C ASP A 46 2.81 -16.37 10.94
N PRO A 47 3.27 -16.63 9.69
CA PRO A 47 3.86 -17.90 9.31
C PRO A 47 5.13 -18.24 10.08
N LEU A 48 5.91 -17.20 10.42
CA LEU A 48 7.17 -17.34 11.14
C LEU A 48 7.00 -17.32 12.67
N GLN A 49 5.77 -17.20 13.15
CA GLN A 49 5.44 -17.16 14.58
C GLN A 49 6.18 -16.01 15.30
N ALA A 50 6.40 -14.88 14.62
CA ALA A 50 7.11 -13.72 15.15
C ALA A 50 6.40 -13.12 16.38
N LEU A 51 5.07 -13.25 16.48
CA LEU A 51 4.25 -12.74 17.57
C LEU A 51 3.93 -13.80 18.64
N ARG A 52 4.58 -14.97 18.58
CA ARG A 52 4.24 -16.12 19.43
C ARG A 52 4.36 -15.86 20.92
N ASN A 53 5.41 -15.15 21.35
CA ASN A 53 5.64 -14.87 22.76
C ASN A 53 4.90 -13.62 23.28
N TRP A 54 4.05 -12.98 22.46
CA TRP A 54 3.25 -11.85 22.89
C TRP A 54 2.07 -12.36 23.72
N ASN A 55 2.14 -12.24 25.04
CA ASN A 55 1.21 -12.88 25.97
C ASN A 55 0.53 -11.85 26.88
N SER A 56 -0.80 -11.85 26.91
CA SER A 56 -1.61 -10.93 27.74
C SER A 56 -1.46 -11.14 29.24
N THR A 57 -0.83 -12.23 29.68
CA THR A 57 -0.53 -12.52 31.08
C THR A 57 0.79 -11.92 31.57
N ASP A 58 1.62 -11.41 30.66
CA ASP A 58 2.85 -10.71 31.03
C ASP A 58 2.51 -9.34 31.65
N GLN A 59 3.30 -8.90 32.64
CA GLN A 59 3.13 -7.55 33.22
C GLN A 59 3.54 -6.44 32.25
N THR A 60 4.48 -6.74 31.35
CA THR A 60 5.05 -5.79 30.41
C THR A 60 5.40 -6.45 29.08
N PRO A 61 5.26 -5.76 27.93
CA PRO A 61 5.60 -6.30 26.63
C PRO A 61 7.10 -6.29 26.34
N CYS A 62 7.96 -5.81 27.25
CA CYS A 62 9.39 -5.60 26.99
C CYS A 62 10.20 -6.88 26.73
N SER A 63 9.65 -8.06 27.04
CA SER A 63 10.22 -9.37 26.71
C SER A 63 9.67 -9.95 25.41
N TRP A 64 8.72 -9.28 24.76
CA TRP A 64 8.11 -9.73 23.52
C TRP A 64 9.07 -9.55 22.35
N THR A 65 9.03 -10.49 21.40
CA THR A 65 9.87 -10.43 20.21
C THR A 65 9.59 -9.13 19.45
N GLY A 66 10.66 -8.40 19.13
CA GLY A 66 10.59 -7.14 18.38
C GLY A 66 10.19 -5.91 19.20
N VAL A 67 9.89 -6.05 20.50
CA VAL A 67 9.51 -4.93 21.36
C VAL A 67 10.71 -4.46 22.17
N PHE A 68 10.98 -3.16 22.16
CA PHE A 68 12.03 -2.53 22.94
C PHE A 68 11.45 -1.48 23.87
N CYS A 69 11.95 -1.46 25.09
CA CYS A 69 11.52 -0.52 26.11
C CYS A 69 12.68 0.28 26.67
N SER A 70 12.36 1.47 27.17
CA SER A 70 13.28 2.30 27.94
C SER A 70 12.64 2.66 29.28
N ASN A 71 13.50 2.85 30.28
CA ASN A 71 13.07 3.34 31.58
C ASN A 71 12.83 4.84 31.49
N THR A 72 11.61 5.26 31.80
CA THR A 72 11.33 6.69 31.97
C THR A 72 11.87 7.13 33.32
N ASN A 73 12.74 8.15 33.33
CA ASN A 73 13.30 8.69 34.57
C ASN A 73 12.22 9.49 35.32
N GLY A 74 11.30 8.79 35.99
CA GLY A 74 10.53 9.37 37.09
C GLY A 74 11.48 9.60 38.25
N GLY A 75 11.68 10.86 38.64
CA GLY A 75 12.54 11.22 39.76
C GLY A 75 12.10 10.53 41.05
N GLY A 76 12.79 9.44 41.41
CA GLY A 76 12.68 8.75 42.70
C GLY A 76 11.80 7.49 42.71
N GLY A 77 12.42 6.35 42.39
CA GLY A 77 11.91 5.00 42.70
C GLY A 77 11.12 4.34 41.57
N GLU A 78 11.72 3.33 40.93
CA GLU A 78 11.11 2.39 39.95
C GLU A 78 10.40 3.06 38.76
N GLY A 79 11.20 3.55 37.79
CA GLY A 79 10.67 4.02 36.51
C GLY A 79 9.96 2.89 35.76
N GLU A 80 8.72 3.13 35.34
CA GLU A 80 7.95 2.20 34.51
C GLU A 80 8.62 2.07 33.13
N SER A 81 8.91 0.85 32.71
CA SER A 81 9.47 0.58 31.38
C SER A 81 8.39 0.79 30.32
N ARG A 82 8.61 1.76 29.43
CA ARG A 82 7.68 2.14 28.35
C ARG A 82 8.21 1.69 27.01
N VAL A 83 7.33 1.33 26.08
CA VAL A 83 7.71 0.88 24.75
C VAL A 83 8.24 2.06 23.95
N THR A 84 9.47 1.93 23.45
CA THR A 84 10.15 2.93 22.64
C THR A 84 10.40 2.48 21.21
N ALA A 85 10.42 1.16 20.95
CA ALA A 85 10.49 0.68 19.58
C ALA A 85 9.72 -0.63 19.36
N LEU A 86 9.19 -0.77 18.15
CA LEU A 86 8.70 -2.02 17.59
C LEU A 86 9.45 -2.29 16.28
N SER A 87 10.13 -3.43 16.19
CA SER A 87 10.87 -3.87 15.01
C SER A 87 10.55 -5.33 14.69
N LEU A 88 9.83 -5.54 13.59
CA LEU A 88 9.45 -6.85 13.05
C LEU A 88 9.65 -6.92 11.52
N PRO A 89 10.85 -6.57 11.00
CA PRO A 89 11.09 -6.61 9.57
C PRO A 89 11.09 -8.05 9.04
N SER A 90 10.73 -8.25 7.78
CA SER A 90 10.83 -9.56 7.09
C SER A 90 10.14 -10.72 7.82
N SER A 91 9.07 -10.43 8.58
CA SER A 91 8.39 -11.42 9.42
C SER A 91 7.24 -12.15 8.70
N GLN A 92 7.02 -11.83 7.41
CA GLN A 92 5.92 -12.35 6.59
C GLN A 92 4.54 -12.12 7.24
N LEU A 93 4.41 -11.06 8.03
CA LEU A 93 3.17 -10.72 8.70
C LEU A 93 2.15 -10.25 7.70
N VAL A 94 0.94 -10.75 7.87
CA VAL A 94 -0.20 -10.44 7.02
C VAL A 94 -1.28 -9.84 7.87
N GLY A 95 -1.79 -8.67 7.49
CA GLY A 95 -2.84 -8.00 8.24
C GLY A 95 -2.78 -6.50 8.02
N SER A 96 -3.23 -5.74 9.00
CA SER A 96 -3.18 -4.27 8.97
C SER A 96 -2.51 -3.70 10.21
N ILE A 97 -2.09 -2.43 10.12
CA ILE A 97 -1.61 -1.67 11.27
C ILE A 97 -2.83 -1.00 11.91
N PRO A 98 -3.19 -1.27 13.19
CA PRO A 98 -4.35 -0.68 13.82
C PRO A 98 -4.05 0.77 14.22
N SER A 99 -5.11 1.58 14.35
CA SER A 99 -4.96 3.00 14.72
C SER A 99 -4.27 3.18 16.06
N ASP A 100 -4.51 2.25 16.98
CA ASP A 100 -4.08 2.31 18.38
C ASP A 100 -2.55 2.27 18.52
N LEU A 101 -1.83 1.73 17.54
CA LEU A 101 -0.36 1.67 17.57
C LEU A 101 0.27 3.06 17.67
N GLY A 102 -0.35 4.05 17.02
CA GLY A 102 0.07 5.46 17.09
C GLY A 102 -0.18 6.14 18.43
N SER A 103 -0.85 5.46 19.38
CA SER A 103 -1.11 5.96 20.73
C SER A 103 -0.03 5.57 21.74
N ILE A 104 0.97 4.79 21.33
CA ILE A 104 2.15 4.49 22.16
C ILE A 104 2.97 5.77 22.31
N GLN A 105 2.89 6.38 23.50
CA GLN A 105 3.34 7.74 23.76
C GLN A 105 4.84 7.95 23.49
N HIS A 106 5.65 6.95 23.84
CA HIS A 106 7.12 7.03 23.77
C HIS A 106 7.71 6.30 22.58
N LEU A 107 6.89 5.98 21.57
CA LEU A 107 7.36 5.26 20.39
C LEU A 107 8.31 6.16 19.57
N GLU A 108 9.60 5.82 19.59
CA GLU A 108 10.65 6.50 18.85
C GLU A 108 10.98 5.81 17.52
N SER A 109 10.78 4.49 17.42
CA SER A 109 11.14 3.71 16.24
C SER A 109 10.10 2.66 15.90
N LEU A 110 9.62 2.67 14.66
CA LEU A 110 8.71 1.66 14.12
C LEU A 110 9.28 1.11 12.81
N ASP A 111 9.62 -0.17 12.81
CA ASP A 111 10.08 -0.92 11.64
C ASP A 111 9.19 -2.15 11.43
N LEU A 112 8.35 -2.08 10.41
CA LEU A 112 7.51 -3.19 9.95
C LEU A 112 7.78 -3.51 8.46
N SER A 113 8.98 -3.18 7.98
CA SER A 113 9.37 -3.33 6.59
C SER A 113 9.36 -4.79 6.11
N ASN A 114 9.17 -5.02 4.81
CA ASN A 114 9.21 -6.35 4.19
C ASN A 114 8.18 -7.32 4.81
N ASN A 115 6.93 -6.88 4.93
CA ASN A 115 5.81 -7.72 5.34
C ASN A 115 4.71 -7.65 4.27
N SER A 116 3.54 -8.22 4.55
CA SER A 116 2.33 -8.11 3.71
C SER A 116 1.25 -7.33 4.44
N LEU A 117 1.63 -6.23 5.10
CA LEU A 117 0.71 -5.36 5.81
C LEU A 117 -0.03 -4.46 4.81
N ASN A 118 -1.33 -4.29 5.04
CA ASN A 118 -2.21 -3.50 4.19
C ASN A 118 -3.02 -2.47 4.98
N GLY A 119 -3.90 -1.77 4.28
CA GLY A 119 -4.72 -0.69 4.82
C GLY A 119 -4.14 0.68 4.45
N SER A 120 -4.82 1.74 4.87
CA SER A 120 -4.29 3.09 4.66
C SER A 120 -3.21 3.42 5.68
N VAL A 121 -2.26 4.29 5.32
CA VAL A 121 -1.33 4.86 6.30
C VAL A 121 -2.15 5.75 7.24
N LEU A 122 -2.57 5.18 8.36
CA LEU A 122 -3.54 5.78 9.28
C LEU A 122 -3.02 7.11 9.85
N GLU A 123 -3.92 8.09 9.99
CA GLU A 123 -3.62 9.37 10.64
C GLU A 123 -3.01 9.22 12.04
N SER A 124 -3.27 8.10 12.72
CA SER A 124 -2.83 7.89 14.10
C SER A 124 -1.35 7.55 14.25
N VAL A 125 -0.71 6.85 13.30
CA VAL A 125 0.76 6.63 13.37
C VAL A 125 1.49 7.99 13.31
N PHE A 126 0.93 8.94 12.57
CA PHE A 126 1.42 10.32 12.53
C PHE A 126 1.08 11.15 13.78
N ASN A 127 0.40 10.57 14.79
CA ASN A 127 0.23 11.18 16.11
C ASN A 127 1.34 10.81 17.10
N ALA A 128 2.20 9.83 16.80
CA ALA A 128 3.31 9.46 17.66
C ALA A 128 4.44 10.51 17.58
N THR A 129 4.30 11.63 18.29
CA THR A 129 5.16 12.82 18.14
C THR A 129 6.64 12.62 18.50
N GLU A 130 6.96 11.57 19.24
CA GLU A 130 8.34 11.19 19.60
C GLU A 130 9.04 10.35 18.52
N LEU A 131 8.32 9.95 17.46
CA LEU A 131 8.80 9.05 16.44
C LEU A 131 9.93 9.68 15.61
N ARG A 132 11.06 8.98 15.54
CA ARG A 132 12.31 9.37 14.87
C ARG A 132 12.58 8.52 13.63
N PHE A 133 12.18 7.26 13.67
CA PHE A 133 12.40 6.27 12.61
C PHE A 133 11.09 5.58 12.26
N LEU A 134 10.64 5.73 11.01
CA LEU A 134 9.50 5.02 10.45
C LEU A 134 9.92 4.28 9.19
N ASP A 135 9.89 2.95 9.21
CA ASP A 135 10.06 2.12 8.02
C ASP A 135 8.88 1.16 7.86
N LEU A 136 8.07 1.42 6.83
CA LEU A 136 6.96 0.56 6.39
C LEU A 136 7.19 0.11 4.94
N SER A 137 8.43 0.15 4.45
CA SER A 137 8.74 -0.17 3.06
C SER A 137 8.44 -1.63 2.72
N ASN A 138 8.18 -1.88 1.43
CA ASN A 138 7.89 -3.20 0.89
C ASN A 138 6.73 -3.89 1.63
N ASN A 139 5.56 -3.26 1.53
CA ASN A 139 4.28 -3.72 2.08
C ASN A 139 3.17 -3.44 1.05
N LEU A 140 1.90 -3.58 1.45
CA LEU A 140 0.70 -3.35 0.65
C LEU A 140 -0.10 -2.14 1.16
N MET A 141 0.58 -1.16 1.74
CA MET A 141 -0.06 0.03 2.29
C MET A 141 -0.62 0.89 1.16
N SER A 142 -1.85 1.38 1.31
CA SER A 142 -2.55 2.16 0.28
C SER A 142 -3.08 3.49 0.82
N GLY A 143 -3.86 4.23 0.04
CA GLY A 143 -4.41 5.52 0.45
C GLY A 143 -3.42 6.69 0.35
N ALA A 144 -3.82 7.86 0.84
CA ALA A 144 -3.04 9.09 0.75
C ALA A 144 -2.25 9.38 2.03
N MET A 145 -1.13 10.06 1.89
CA MET A 145 -0.37 10.55 3.04
C MET A 145 -1.04 11.83 3.60
N PRO A 146 -1.48 11.84 4.86
CA PRO A 146 -2.17 12.98 5.45
C PRO A 146 -1.21 14.13 5.79
N GLU A 147 -1.74 15.36 5.78
CA GLU A 147 -1.01 16.57 6.22
C GLU A 147 -0.67 16.54 7.72
N THR A 148 -1.20 15.59 8.50
CA THR A 148 -0.82 15.40 9.90
C THR A 148 0.61 14.92 10.08
N ILE A 149 1.29 14.45 9.02
CA ILE A 149 2.71 14.08 9.07
C ILE A 149 3.61 15.22 9.57
N GLY A 150 3.23 16.48 9.31
CA GLY A 150 3.91 17.65 9.84
C GLY A 150 3.97 17.73 11.37
N ARG A 151 3.19 16.94 12.10
CA ARG A 151 3.25 16.86 13.57
C ARG A 151 4.46 16.09 14.08
N LEU A 152 5.07 15.24 13.25
CA LEU A 152 6.21 14.41 13.62
C LEU A 152 7.53 15.20 13.59
N GLN A 153 7.64 16.22 14.44
CA GLN A 153 8.80 17.13 14.49
C GLN A 153 10.11 16.43 14.90
N SER A 154 10.02 15.25 15.52
CA SER A 154 11.16 14.41 15.89
C SER A 154 11.62 13.48 14.76
N LEU A 155 10.85 13.36 13.67
CA LEU A 155 11.10 12.38 12.61
C LEU A 155 12.38 12.72 11.85
N ARG A 156 13.22 11.70 11.66
CA ARG A 156 14.51 11.79 10.96
C ARG A 156 14.54 10.91 9.72
N PHE A 157 13.91 9.75 9.82
CA PHE A 157 13.90 8.74 8.77
C PHE A 157 12.47 8.31 8.48
N LEU A 158 12.08 8.46 7.22
CA LEU A 158 10.78 8.03 6.70
C LEU A 158 11.02 7.19 5.44
N ASN A 159 10.68 5.91 5.51
CA ASN A 159 10.71 5.02 4.38
C ASN A 159 9.36 4.33 4.20
N LEU A 160 8.67 4.70 3.12
CA LEU A 160 7.39 4.11 2.69
C LEU A 160 7.50 3.58 1.26
N SER A 161 8.71 3.26 0.79
CA SER A 161 8.91 2.79 -0.59
C SER A 161 8.22 1.46 -0.85
N ASP A 162 7.98 1.16 -2.12
CA ASP A 162 7.44 -0.14 -2.56
C ASP A 162 6.13 -0.48 -1.84
N ASN A 163 5.17 0.43 -1.93
CA ASN A 163 3.81 0.29 -1.43
C ASN A 163 2.80 0.69 -2.52
N GLU A 164 1.54 0.87 -2.15
CA GLU A 164 0.44 1.29 -3.02
C GLU A 164 -0.10 2.69 -2.64
N LEU A 165 0.75 3.54 -2.07
CA LEU A 165 0.36 4.87 -1.61
C LEU A 165 0.12 5.80 -2.80
N GLY A 166 -0.87 6.68 -2.70
CA GLY A 166 -1.19 7.63 -3.76
C GLY A 166 -1.59 9.00 -3.23
N GLY A 167 -2.25 9.79 -4.08
CA GLY A 167 -2.58 11.18 -3.77
C GLY A 167 -1.36 12.11 -3.86
N THR A 168 -1.51 13.34 -3.37
CA THR A 168 -0.45 14.35 -3.43
C THR A 168 0.52 14.25 -2.26
N LEU A 169 1.78 14.64 -2.49
CA LEU A 169 2.74 14.81 -1.39
C LEU A 169 2.27 15.93 -0.44
N PRO A 170 2.18 15.68 0.88
CA PRO A 170 1.71 16.68 1.83
C PRO A 170 2.71 17.82 1.94
N LYS A 171 2.20 19.06 1.89
CA LYS A 171 3.06 20.27 1.95
C LYS A 171 3.73 20.39 3.30
N THR A 172 3.10 19.87 4.35
CA THR A 172 3.64 19.83 5.71
C THR A 172 4.88 18.96 5.87
N LEU A 173 5.22 18.11 4.90
CA LEU A 173 6.45 17.29 4.94
C LEU A 173 7.71 18.16 5.05
N THR A 174 7.72 19.34 4.42
CA THR A 174 8.86 20.27 4.46
C THR A 174 8.95 21.04 5.78
N THR A 175 7.92 20.95 6.65
CA THR A 175 7.92 21.61 7.97
C THR A 175 8.66 20.80 9.03
N ILE A 176 9.00 19.55 8.75
CA ILE A 176 9.68 18.65 9.69
C ILE A 176 11.17 18.97 9.68
N GLN A 177 11.64 19.68 10.71
CA GLN A 177 12.99 20.27 10.71
C GLN A 177 14.11 19.24 10.85
N ASN A 178 13.84 18.08 11.41
CA ASN A 178 14.85 17.03 11.64
C ASN A 178 14.85 15.94 10.57
N LEU A 179 14.01 16.06 9.54
CA LEU A 179 13.85 15.03 8.52
C LEU A 179 15.07 14.98 7.61
N THR A 180 15.78 13.85 7.63
CA THR A 180 17.04 13.65 6.90
C THR A 180 16.89 12.69 5.72
N VAL A 181 16.04 11.68 5.84
CA VAL A 181 15.84 10.66 4.81
C VAL A 181 14.35 10.50 4.55
N VAL A 182 13.97 10.64 3.29
CA VAL A 182 12.63 10.34 2.78
C VAL A 182 12.76 9.45 1.56
N SER A 183 12.19 8.25 1.64
CA SER A 183 12.03 7.37 0.49
C SER A 183 10.55 7.04 0.33
N LEU A 184 9.99 7.47 -0.80
CA LEU A 184 8.63 7.18 -1.26
C LEU A 184 8.65 6.51 -2.64
N LYS A 185 9.81 5.97 -3.02
CA LYS A 185 10.04 5.28 -4.28
C LYS A 185 8.99 4.23 -4.56
N ASN A 186 8.63 4.07 -5.84
CA ASN A 186 7.76 3.00 -6.32
C ASN A 186 6.41 2.98 -5.60
N ASN A 187 5.70 4.11 -5.68
CA ASN A 187 4.33 4.32 -5.21
C ASN A 187 3.52 5.02 -6.33
N TYR A 188 2.31 5.49 -6.04
CA TYR A 188 1.41 6.17 -6.96
C TYR A 188 1.20 7.66 -6.60
N PHE A 189 2.19 8.33 -5.99
CA PHE A 189 2.09 9.76 -5.64
C PHE A 189 2.01 10.63 -6.91
N SER A 190 1.16 11.67 -6.89
CA SER A 190 0.95 12.60 -8.00
C SER A 190 0.96 14.07 -7.56
N GLY A 191 0.75 15.01 -8.48
CA GLY A 191 0.75 16.44 -8.21
C GLY A 191 2.13 17.07 -8.14
N ASP A 192 2.23 18.20 -7.45
CA ASP A 192 3.46 18.99 -7.35
C ASP A 192 4.45 18.48 -6.31
N LEU A 193 5.75 18.72 -6.55
CA LEU A 193 6.78 18.55 -5.53
C LEU A 193 6.66 19.65 -4.47
N PRO A 194 6.65 19.30 -3.16
CA PRO A 194 6.69 20.30 -2.11
C PRO A 194 8.06 20.99 -2.08
N ALA A 195 8.06 22.24 -1.62
CA ALA A 195 9.22 23.12 -1.62
C ALA A 195 9.59 23.53 -0.18
N GLY A 196 10.89 23.76 0.07
CA GLY A 196 11.39 24.27 1.34
C GLY A 196 12.04 23.23 2.25
N PHE A 197 12.59 22.14 1.70
CA PHE A 197 13.37 21.18 2.49
C PHE A 197 14.65 21.83 3.00
N ARG A 198 14.89 21.81 4.32
CA ARG A 198 16.09 22.44 4.93
C ARG A 198 17.17 21.43 5.31
N SER A 199 16.75 20.35 5.99
CA SER A 199 17.66 19.37 6.60
C SER A 199 17.73 18.04 5.85
N LEU A 200 16.99 17.93 4.75
CA LEU A 200 16.86 16.69 3.99
C LEU A 200 18.18 16.38 3.28
N GLN A 201 18.69 15.16 3.48
CA GLN A 201 19.93 14.65 2.89
C GLN A 201 19.63 13.69 1.74
N VAL A 202 18.59 12.87 1.87
CA VAL A 202 18.20 11.86 0.89
C VAL A 202 16.72 12.00 0.59
N LEU A 203 16.39 12.23 -0.67
CA LEU A 203 15.03 12.18 -1.19
C LEU A 203 14.95 11.24 -2.38
N ASP A 204 14.20 10.15 -2.23
CA ASP A 204 13.87 9.25 -3.34
C ASP A 204 12.36 9.23 -3.57
N LEU A 205 11.93 9.85 -4.67
CA LEU A 205 10.57 9.88 -5.17
C LEU A 205 10.45 9.15 -6.51
N SER A 206 11.46 8.36 -6.88
CA SER A 206 11.52 7.71 -8.18
C SER A 206 10.35 6.74 -8.39
N SER A 207 9.97 6.51 -9.65
CA SER A 207 8.88 5.58 -9.99
C SER A 207 7.55 5.94 -9.32
N ASN A 208 7.09 7.17 -9.51
CA ASN A 208 5.79 7.67 -9.07
C ASN A 208 5.02 8.30 -10.25
N LEU A 209 3.91 8.98 -9.98
CA LEU A 209 3.06 9.66 -10.97
C LEU A 209 3.11 11.19 -10.84
N ILE A 210 4.19 11.74 -10.26
CA ILE A 210 4.34 13.17 -9.97
C ILE A 210 4.34 13.93 -11.29
N ASP A 211 3.36 14.81 -11.47
CA ASP A 211 3.03 15.45 -12.75
C ASP A 211 2.99 16.97 -12.66
N GLY A 212 3.66 17.56 -11.65
CA GLY A 212 3.89 18.99 -11.51
C GLY A 212 5.17 19.50 -12.18
N SER A 213 5.39 20.81 -12.12
CA SER A 213 6.67 21.43 -12.52
C SER A 213 7.66 21.46 -11.35
N LEU A 214 8.97 21.42 -11.65
CA LEU A 214 10.00 21.61 -10.62
C LEU A 214 9.86 22.99 -9.94
N PRO A 215 9.86 23.08 -8.60
CA PRO A 215 9.68 24.34 -7.89
C PRO A 215 10.91 25.24 -8.02
N LYS A 216 10.72 26.56 -8.08
CA LYS A 216 11.86 27.50 -8.11
C LYS A 216 12.72 27.42 -6.85
N ASN A 217 12.12 27.20 -5.68
CA ASN A 217 12.81 27.20 -4.40
C ASN A 217 12.69 25.84 -3.73
N PHE A 218 13.36 24.82 -4.28
CA PHE A 218 13.30 23.47 -3.71
C PHE A 218 13.82 23.43 -2.26
N GLY A 219 14.86 24.22 -1.97
CA GLY A 219 15.65 24.10 -0.75
C GLY A 219 16.77 23.08 -1.00
N GLY A 220 16.95 22.14 -0.08
CA GLY A 220 17.94 21.08 -0.21
C GLY A 220 19.32 21.50 0.25
N ASP A 221 19.43 22.45 1.19
CA ASP A 221 20.70 22.98 1.70
C ASP A 221 21.64 21.89 2.26
N SER A 222 21.09 20.72 2.64
CA SER A 222 21.83 19.55 3.15
C SER A 222 21.79 18.33 2.21
N LEU A 223 21.27 18.48 0.99
CA LEU A 223 20.96 17.36 0.11
C LEU A 223 22.23 16.70 -0.43
N THR A 224 22.23 15.37 -0.43
CA THR A 224 23.31 14.53 -0.97
C THR A 224 22.81 13.62 -2.08
N TYR A 225 21.52 13.27 -2.06
CA TYR A 225 20.88 12.40 -3.04
C TYR A 225 19.45 12.86 -3.30
N LEU A 226 19.14 13.12 -4.57
CA LEU A 226 17.81 13.44 -5.08
C LEU A 226 17.49 12.56 -6.27
N ASN A 227 16.46 11.74 -6.14
CA ASN A 227 15.96 10.95 -7.25
C ASN A 227 14.47 11.24 -7.47
N VAL A 228 14.15 11.82 -8.61
CA VAL A 228 12.76 12.04 -9.07
C VAL A 228 12.54 11.38 -10.43
N SER A 229 13.38 10.41 -10.78
CA SER A 229 13.29 9.70 -12.05
C SER A 229 12.00 8.89 -12.20
N TYR A 230 11.62 8.53 -13.43
CA TYR A 230 10.42 7.74 -13.72
C TYR A 230 9.17 8.38 -13.09
N ASN A 231 8.94 9.65 -13.42
CA ASN A 231 7.77 10.43 -13.06
C ASN A 231 7.19 11.10 -14.32
N ARG A 232 6.29 12.07 -14.13
CA ARG A 232 5.64 12.84 -15.22
C ARG A 232 5.96 14.34 -15.10
N LEU A 233 7.07 14.70 -14.44
CA LEU A 233 7.45 16.10 -14.22
C LEU A 233 7.58 16.81 -15.56
N PHE A 234 7.05 18.01 -15.65
CA PHE A 234 7.00 18.75 -16.92
C PHE A 234 7.52 20.19 -16.80
N GLY A 235 7.69 20.83 -17.95
CA GLY A 235 8.13 22.21 -18.04
C GLY A 235 9.65 22.34 -18.05
N LYS A 236 10.13 23.57 -17.89
CA LYS A 236 11.57 23.87 -17.86
C LYS A 236 12.13 23.65 -16.46
N ILE A 237 13.39 23.23 -16.36
CA ILE A 237 14.13 23.22 -15.09
C ILE A 237 14.42 24.68 -14.71
N PRO A 238 13.86 25.21 -13.61
CA PRO A 238 14.17 26.59 -13.19
C PRO A 238 15.63 26.70 -12.75
N SER A 239 16.31 27.80 -13.11
CA SER A 239 17.69 28.02 -12.66
C SER A 239 17.83 28.11 -11.14
N GLN A 240 16.77 28.54 -10.44
CA GLN A 240 16.75 28.60 -8.97
C GLN A 240 16.57 27.23 -8.29
N PHE A 241 16.10 26.20 -9.02
CA PHE A 241 15.74 24.91 -8.42
C PHE A 241 16.89 24.29 -7.63
N ALA A 242 18.09 24.30 -8.20
CA ALA A 242 19.29 23.73 -7.61
C ALA A 242 20.19 24.76 -6.92
N GLU A 243 19.77 26.02 -6.77
CA GLU A 243 20.61 27.12 -6.26
C GLU A 243 21.16 26.85 -4.86
N LYS A 244 20.40 26.12 -4.02
CA LYS A 244 20.78 25.75 -2.65
C LYS A 244 21.32 24.33 -2.52
N ILE A 245 21.26 23.53 -3.57
CA ILE A 245 21.68 22.13 -3.52
C ILE A 245 23.22 22.10 -3.56
N PRO A 246 23.88 21.36 -2.64
CA PRO A 246 25.34 21.20 -2.68
C PRO A 246 25.85 20.63 -4.00
N THR A 247 27.00 21.11 -4.48
CA THR A 247 27.60 20.71 -5.77
C THR A 247 28.02 19.24 -5.85
N ASN A 248 28.17 18.57 -4.71
CA ASN A 248 28.47 17.14 -4.60
C ASN A 248 27.21 16.26 -4.49
N ALA A 249 26.01 16.85 -4.53
CA ALA A 249 24.78 16.09 -4.52
C ALA A 249 24.62 15.28 -5.81
N THR A 250 24.10 14.05 -5.69
CA THR A 250 23.66 13.26 -6.84
C THR A 250 22.20 13.59 -7.15
N ILE A 251 21.92 13.97 -8.39
CA ILE A 251 20.57 14.30 -8.87
C ILE A 251 20.24 13.41 -10.07
N ASP A 252 19.05 12.79 -10.01
CA ASP A 252 18.48 12.04 -11.11
C ASP A 252 17.08 12.59 -11.47
N LEU A 253 17.00 13.19 -12.66
CA LEU A 253 15.79 13.75 -13.28
C LEU A 253 15.32 12.92 -14.48
N SER A 254 15.89 11.73 -14.68
CA SER A 254 15.67 10.94 -15.89
C SER A 254 14.24 10.42 -16.01
N PHE A 255 13.81 10.04 -17.21
CA PHE A 255 12.49 9.47 -17.49
C PHE A 255 11.34 10.33 -16.93
N ASN A 256 11.31 11.59 -17.37
CA ASN A 256 10.27 12.57 -17.09
C ASN A 256 9.83 13.25 -18.41
N ASN A 257 9.05 14.33 -18.32
CA ASN A 257 8.61 15.14 -19.46
C ASN A 257 9.20 16.57 -19.40
N LEU A 258 10.42 16.71 -18.87
CA LEU A 258 11.12 17.99 -18.78
C LEU A 258 11.54 18.49 -20.16
N THR A 259 11.59 19.81 -20.30
CA THR A 259 11.79 20.50 -21.59
C THR A 259 12.78 21.65 -21.46
N GLY A 260 13.34 22.09 -22.59
CA GLY A 260 14.21 23.26 -22.64
C GLY A 260 15.66 22.96 -22.26
N GLU A 261 16.44 24.02 -22.06
CA GLU A 261 17.85 23.93 -21.72
C GLU A 261 18.06 23.57 -20.25
N ILE A 262 19.00 22.67 -19.97
CA ILE A 262 19.47 22.41 -18.62
C ILE A 262 20.23 23.66 -18.12
N PRO A 263 19.82 24.28 -16.99
CA PRO A 263 20.49 25.46 -16.46
C PRO A 263 21.98 25.20 -16.21
N ASP A 264 22.82 26.14 -16.63
CA ASP A 264 24.24 26.11 -16.31
C ASP A 264 24.43 26.33 -14.79
N SER A 265 24.84 25.26 -14.11
CA SER A 265 25.16 25.27 -12.68
C SER A 265 26.09 24.11 -12.36
N ASP A 266 27.00 24.32 -11.41
CA ASP A 266 27.98 23.30 -10.98
C ASP A 266 27.30 21.98 -10.58
N VAL A 267 26.12 22.06 -9.93
CA VAL A 267 25.36 20.89 -9.50
C VAL A 267 24.94 20.04 -10.70
N PHE A 268 24.42 20.65 -11.77
CA PHE A 268 23.99 19.90 -12.97
C PHE A 268 25.17 19.44 -13.83
N ASN A 269 26.23 20.27 -13.94
CA ASN A 269 27.44 19.94 -14.68
C ASN A 269 28.20 18.74 -14.09
N ASN A 270 28.04 18.47 -12.80
CA ASN A 270 28.63 17.31 -12.12
C ASN A 270 27.82 16.01 -12.25
N GLN A 271 26.65 16.02 -12.91
CA GLN A 271 25.82 14.82 -13.07
C GLN A 271 26.19 14.03 -14.32
N GLU A 272 25.95 12.72 -14.30
CA GLU A 272 26.10 11.87 -15.49
C GLU A 272 24.98 12.17 -16.52
N PRO A 273 25.23 12.08 -17.84
CA PRO A 273 24.20 12.32 -18.86
C PRO A 273 22.94 11.48 -18.69
N LYS A 274 23.08 10.27 -18.13
CA LYS A 274 21.95 9.36 -17.85
C LYS A 274 20.93 9.95 -16.87
N SER A 275 21.35 10.83 -15.95
CA SER A 275 20.48 11.54 -15.00
C SER A 275 19.47 12.48 -15.66
N PHE A 276 19.60 12.74 -16.96
CA PHE A 276 18.70 13.58 -17.75
C PHE A 276 18.01 12.81 -18.89
N SER A 277 18.36 11.54 -19.05
CA SER A 277 17.84 10.68 -20.12
C SER A 277 16.33 10.50 -20.02
N GLY A 278 15.68 10.03 -21.09
CA GLY A 278 14.22 9.83 -21.10
C GLY A 278 13.37 11.11 -21.08
N ASN A 279 13.98 12.30 -21.18
CA ASN A 279 13.29 13.58 -21.39
C ASN A 279 13.46 14.01 -22.87
N PRO A 280 12.46 13.84 -23.75
CA PRO A 280 12.64 14.03 -25.20
C PRO A 280 12.98 15.46 -25.63
N HIS A 281 12.50 16.46 -24.89
CA HIS A 281 12.63 17.88 -25.25
C HIS A 281 13.64 18.64 -24.38
N LEU A 282 14.40 17.93 -23.55
CA LEU A 282 15.50 18.49 -22.78
C LEU A 282 16.75 18.56 -23.67
N CYS A 283 17.49 19.66 -23.56
CA CYS A 283 18.67 19.96 -24.38
C CYS A 283 19.76 20.65 -23.54
N GLY A 284 20.97 20.76 -24.09
CA GLY A 284 22.15 21.33 -23.42
C GLY A 284 23.36 20.41 -23.55
N GLU A 285 24.54 20.95 -23.24
CA GLU A 285 25.83 20.26 -23.44
C GLU A 285 25.89 18.87 -22.80
N ILE A 286 25.39 18.73 -21.57
CA ILE A 286 25.38 17.46 -20.82
C ILE A 286 24.58 16.37 -21.55
N THR A 287 23.53 16.74 -22.28
CA THR A 287 22.71 15.79 -23.06
C THR A 287 23.26 15.51 -24.46
N GLY A 288 24.26 16.27 -24.91
CA GLY A 288 24.76 16.26 -26.28
C GLY A 288 23.74 16.76 -27.33
N ARG A 289 22.62 17.36 -26.90
CA ARG A 289 21.56 17.86 -27.80
C ARG A 289 21.60 19.39 -27.88
N SER A 290 21.68 19.92 -29.11
CA SER A 290 21.61 21.36 -29.36
C SER A 290 20.24 21.92 -29.03
N CYS A 291 20.19 23.00 -28.26
CA CYS A 291 18.93 23.68 -27.98
C CYS A 291 18.42 24.47 -29.20
N PRO A 292 17.10 24.49 -29.47
CA PRO A 292 16.54 25.30 -30.54
C PRO A 292 16.81 26.79 -30.26
N ILE A 293 17.48 27.47 -31.19
CA ILE A 293 17.71 28.92 -31.10
C ILE A 293 16.33 29.60 -31.17
N THR A 294 15.88 30.15 -30.04
CA THR A 294 14.66 30.96 -30.03
C THR A 294 15.01 32.32 -30.61
N SER A 295 14.84 32.49 -31.92
CA SER A 295 14.76 33.84 -32.51
C SER A 295 13.58 34.55 -31.86
N SER A 296 13.88 35.52 -31.00
CA SER A 296 12.86 36.41 -30.43
C SER A 296 12.16 37.11 -31.58
N PRO A 297 10.82 37.06 -31.72
CA PRO A 297 10.14 37.88 -32.71
C PRO A 297 10.20 39.33 -32.24
N SER A 298 11.07 40.12 -32.87
CA SER A 298 11.08 41.57 -32.80
C SER A 298 9.73 42.12 -33.27
N SER A 299 9.09 42.88 -32.39
CA SER A 299 8.10 43.93 -32.64
C SER A 299 7.62 44.15 -34.10
N SER A 300 6.39 43.74 -34.40
CA SER A 300 5.43 44.54 -35.19
C SER A 300 4.03 43.90 -35.08
N PRO A 301 2.96 44.68 -34.79
CA PRO A 301 1.59 44.17 -34.80
C PRO A 301 0.99 44.26 -36.21
N PRO A 302 0.27 43.24 -36.70
CA PRO A 302 -0.63 43.42 -37.83
C PRO A 302 -1.95 44.05 -37.38
N ALA A 303 -2.36 45.08 -38.10
CA ALA A 303 -3.56 45.86 -37.89
C ALA A 303 -4.86 45.13 -38.31
N ILE A 304 -5.91 45.33 -37.50
CA ILE A 304 -7.30 45.70 -37.83
C ILE A 304 -7.97 45.04 -39.05
N ALA A 305 -9.09 44.34 -38.80
CA ALA A 305 -10.33 44.54 -39.56
C ALA A 305 -11.55 44.17 -38.69
N ALA A 306 -12.37 45.17 -38.39
CA ALA A 306 -13.64 45.06 -37.68
C ALA A 306 -14.82 44.90 -38.66
N PHE A 307 -15.91 44.37 -38.09
CA PHE A 307 -17.29 44.16 -38.57
C PHE A 307 -17.87 45.14 -39.61
N PRO A 308 -19.02 44.75 -40.18
CA PRO A 308 -20.21 45.52 -39.83
C PRO A 308 -21.42 44.66 -39.40
N LYS A 309 -22.29 45.29 -38.62
CA LYS A 309 -23.56 44.81 -38.08
C LYS A 309 -24.60 45.90 -38.34
N THR A 310 -25.83 45.50 -38.71
CA THR A 310 -27.19 46.08 -38.46
C THR A 310 -28.11 45.69 -39.64
N THR A 311 -29.36 45.27 -39.45
CA THR A 311 -30.57 46.02 -39.01
C THR A 311 -31.68 45.04 -38.54
N GLU A 312 -32.29 45.19 -37.34
CA GLU A 312 -33.59 45.85 -36.94
C GLU A 312 -34.88 45.00 -37.14
N PHE A 313 -35.57 44.59 -36.04
CA PHE A 313 -36.91 45.01 -35.50
C PHE A 313 -38.14 44.69 -36.40
N ALA A 314 -39.35 44.26 -36.00
CA ALA A 314 -40.05 43.90 -34.75
C ALA A 314 -41.43 43.24 -35.11
N ASP A 315 -42.14 42.74 -34.09
CA ASP A 315 -43.61 42.60 -33.91
C ASP A 315 -44.46 41.36 -34.33
N THR A 316 -45.20 40.88 -33.31
CA THR A 316 -46.40 39.98 -33.19
C THR A 316 -47.71 40.60 -33.77
N PRO A 317 -48.88 39.91 -33.94
CA PRO A 317 -49.60 39.03 -32.99
C PRO A 317 -50.36 37.79 -33.57
N GLY A 318 -50.98 36.97 -32.68
CA GLY A 318 -51.71 35.68 -32.94
C GLY A 318 -53.05 35.77 -33.71
N PRO A 319 -53.94 34.71 -33.75
CA PRO A 319 -54.28 33.76 -32.68
C PRO A 319 -54.37 32.24 -33.05
N SER A 320 -54.59 31.41 -32.01
CA SER A 320 -54.85 29.94 -31.91
C SER A 320 -56.12 29.45 -32.64
N PRO A 321 -56.60 28.15 -32.56
CA PRO A 321 -56.18 26.96 -31.75
C PRO A 321 -56.10 25.64 -32.60
N VAL A 322 -55.75 24.43 -32.14
CA VAL A 322 -56.42 23.49 -31.20
C VAL A 322 -55.58 22.20 -31.11
N GLY A 323 -55.51 21.61 -29.90
CA GLY A 323 -55.44 20.15 -29.65
C GLY A 323 -54.04 19.52 -29.68
N GLU A 324 -53.58 18.68 -28.76
CA GLU A 324 -54.18 18.00 -27.60
C GLU A 324 -53.08 17.69 -26.56
N LYS A 325 -53.53 17.27 -25.38
CA LYS A 325 -52.85 17.36 -24.08
C LYS A 325 -51.84 16.24 -23.75
N PRO A 326 -51.01 16.48 -22.72
CA PRO A 326 -49.96 15.60 -22.21
C PRO A 326 -50.41 14.77 -21.00
N GLN A 327 -49.58 13.82 -20.57
CA GLN A 327 -49.64 13.31 -19.20
C GLN A 327 -48.24 13.10 -18.60
N ARG A 328 -47.90 13.98 -17.67
CA ARG A 328 -47.00 13.77 -16.54
C ARG A 328 -47.81 14.12 -15.29
N ASN A 329 -47.71 13.31 -14.23
CA ASN A 329 -47.76 13.69 -12.81
C ASN A 329 -47.68 12.42 -11.95
N ARG A 330 -46.62 12.28 -11.12
CA ARG A 330 -46.48 12.72 -9.70
C ARG A 330 -47.14 11.77 -8.69
N LEU A 331 -46.30 11.23 -7.79
CA LEU A 331 -46.62 10.75 -6.44
C LEU A 331 -47.10 11.94 -5.56
N LYS A 332 -47.82 11.85 -4.42
CA LYS A 332 -48.12 10.88 -3.33
C LYS A 332 -49.59 11.22 -2.85
N PRO A 333 -50.14 10.89 -1.64
CA PRO A 333 -49.75 10.02 -0.51
C PRO A 333 -50.90 9.16 0.11
N GLY A 334 -50.54 8.22 0.99
CA GLY A 334 -51.39 7.75 2.09
C GLY A 334 -52.20 6.47 1.84
N THR A 335 -51.81 5.37 2.49
CA THR A 335 -52.68 4.60 3.41
C THR A 335 -51.82 3.49 4.03
N ILE A 336 -51.43 3.76 5.27
CA ILE A 336 -51.00 2.76 6.27
C ILE A 336 -52.26 1.99 6.69
N VAL A 337 -52.05 0.75 7.16
CA VAL A 337 -53.01 -0.22 7.73
C VAL A 337 -53.52 -1.27 6.73
N ALA A 338 -52.72 -2.33 6.53
CA ALA A 338 -53.16 -3.73 6.36
C ALA A 338 -52.00 -4.71 6.11
N ILE A 339 -50.95 -4.74 6.94
CA ILE A 339 -50.04 -5.91 7.02
C ILE A 339 -49.60 -6.07 8.49
N ILE A 340 -50.57 -6.38 9.34
CA ILE A 340 -50.36 -7.04 10.63
C ILE A 340 -51.43 -8.12 10.64
N ILE A 341 -51.06 -9.37 10.92
CA ILE A 341 -51.81 -10.63 10.74
C ILE A 341 -51.40 -11.35 9.44
N GLY A 342 -50.19 -11.92 9.49
CA GLY A 342 -49.62 -12.77 8.46
C GLY A 342 -48.29 -13.44 8.85
N ASP A 343 -47.64 -12.99 9.93
CA ASP A 343 -46.25 -13.35 10.26
C ASP A 343 -46.05 -14.28 11.47
N THR A 344 -47.04 -15.10 11.85
CA THR A 344 -46.86 -16.06 12.95
C THR A 344 -46.89 -17.53 12.56
N ALA A 345 -47.18 -17.87 11.30
CA ALA A 345 -47.11 -19.26 10.82
C ALA A 345 -45.81 -19.60 10.04
N GLY A 346 -45.12 -18.60 9.47
CA GLY A 346 -43.92 -18.83 8.64
C GLY A 346 -42.64 -19.10 9.45
N ILE A 347 -42.45 -18.40 10.57
CA ILE A 347 -41.22 -18.49 11.38
C ILE A 347 -41.09 -19.88 12.03
N GLY A 348 -42.20 -20.49 12.44
CA GLY A 348 -42.21 -21.85 13.00
C GLY A 348 -41.79 -22.93 11.99
N PHE A 349 -42.18 -22.77 10.72
CA PHE A 349 -41.81 -23.71 9.66
C PHE A 349 -40.31 -23.66 9.35
N PHE A 350 -39.73 -22.45 9.26
CA PHE A 350 -38.30 -22.30 9.00
C PHE A 350 -37.43 -22.84 10.15
N LEU A 351 -37.85 -22.65 11.41
CA LEU A 351 -37.13 -23.23 12.56
C LEU A 351 -37.20 -24.76 12.60
N MET A 352 -38.32 -25.35 12.20
CA MET A 352 -38.48 -26.80 12.12
C MET A 352 -37.60 -27.42 11.02
N VAL A 353 -37.54 -26.80 9.83
CA VAL A 353 -36.67 -27.24 8.73
C VAL A 353 -35.20 -27.11 9.10
N PHE A 354 -34.80 -26.02 9.77
CA PHE A 354 -33.43 -25.82 10.25
C PHE A 354 -33.02 -26.91 11.25
N PHE A 355 -33.91 -27.28 12.18
CA PHE A 355 -33.66 -28.36 13.14
C PHE A 355 -33.53 -29.74 12.48
N ILE A 356 -34.32 -30.01 11.44
CA ILE A 356 -34.25 -31.27 10.68
C ILE A 356 -32.93 -31.34 9.90
N ILE A 357 -32.51 -30.27 9.24
CA ILE A 357 -31.23 -30.19 8.52
C ILE A 357 -30.05 -30.35 9.50
N HIS A 358 -30.12 -29.73 10.67
CA HIS A 358 -29.07 -29.85 11.69
C HIS A 358 -28.96 -31.28 12.24
N LYS A 359 -30.09 -31.98 12.47
CA LYS A 359 -30.10 -33.39 12.87
C LYS A 359 -29.54 -34.32 11.79
N LEU A 360 -29.84 -34.07 10.51
CA LEU A 360 -29.31 -34.86 9.40
C LEU A 360 -27.80 -34.63 9.20
N LYS A 361 -27.31 -33.41 9.45
CA LYS A 361 -25.88 -33.04 9.35
C LYS A 361 -25.04 -33.64 10.48
N ASN A 362 -25.58 -33.74 11.70
CA ASN A 362 -24.88 -34.41 12.80
C ASN A 362 -24.79 -35.94 12.59
N LYS A 363 -25.81 -36.57 12.01
CA LYS A 363 -25.77 -38.01 11.72
C LYS A 363 -24.68 -38.38 10.68
N LYS A 364 -24.38 -37.49 9.72
CA LYS A 364 -23.27 -37.69 8.75
C LYS A 364 -21.88 -37.49 9.35
N ARG A 365 -21.74 -36.71 10.43
CA ARG A 365 -20.44 -36.48 11.09
C ARG A 365 -19.96 -37.70 11.87
N ASP A 366 -20.88 -38.46 12.46
CA ASP A 366 -20.54 -39.68 13.22
C ASP A 366 -20.15 -40.85 12.31
N GLU A 367 -20.65 -40.90 11.06
CA GLU A 367 -20.25 -41.93 10.07
C GLU A 367 -18.93 -41.63 9.35
N THR A 368 -18.46 -40.37 9.36
CA THR A 368 -17.20 -39.99 8.68
C THR A 368 -15.98 -40.10 9.61
N ALA A 369 -16.18 -40.02 10.93
CA ALA A 369 -15.12 -40.12 11.93
C ALA A 369 -14.57 -41.56 12.11
N THR A 370 -15.34 -42.57 11.76
CA THR A 370 -14.94 -43.99 11.86
C THR A 370 -14.13 -44.50 10.66
N VAL A 371 -14.05 -43.75 9.55
CA VAL A 371 -13.32 -44.14 8.34
C VAL A 371 -11.90 -43.54 8.28
N THR A 372 -11.62 -42.45 9.00
CA THR A 372 -10.31 -41.77 8.95
C THR A 372 -9.26 -42.34 9.91
N GLN A 373 -9.65 -43.23 10.84
CA GLN A 373 -8.72 -43.87 11.78
C GLN A 373 -7.98 -45.09 11.22
N THR A 374 -8.37 -45.62 10.05
CA THR A 374 -7.71 -46.78 9.41
C THR A 374 -6.74 -46.42 8.29
N ALA A 375 -6.52 -45.13 7.99
CA ALA A 375 -5.66 -44.68 6.88
C ALA A 375 -4.32 -44.04 7.32
N ASN A 376 -4.06 -43.89 8.62
CA ASN A 376 -2.84 -43.24 9.13
C ASN A 376 -1.73 -44.21 9.61
N ASP A 377 -1.93 -45.52 9.44
CA ASP A 377 -0.90 -46.54 9.71
C ASP A 377 -0.27 -47.05 8.41
N THR A 378 0.20 -46.16 7.54
CA THR A 378 1.28 -46.49 6.60
C THR A 378 1.89 -45.21 6.06
N PHE A 379 3.23 -45.19 5.99
CA PHE A 379 4.06 -44.13 5.39
C PHE A 379 4.54 -43.01 6.32
N ASN A 380 5.29 -43.41 7.35
CA ASN A 380 6.35 -42.58 7.90
C ASN A 380 7.61 -43.45 8.00
N ASP A 381 8.59 -43.21 7.13
CA ASP A 381 9.98 -43.62 7.38
C ASP A 381 10.95 -42.84 6.48
N ASN A 382 12.04 -42.38 7.12
CA ASN A 382 13.27 -41.78 6.60
C ASN A 382 13.20 -40.33 6.06
N TRP A 383 14.10 -39.40 6.41
CA TRP A 383 15.42 -39.49 7.05
C TRP A 383 15.78 -38.13 7.67
N SER A 384 16.55 -38.23 8.74
CA SER A 384 16.95 -37.22 9.73
C SER A 384 18.10 -36.30 9.34
N THR A 385 18.48 -35.47 10.34
CA THR A 385 19.85 -34.97 10.66
C THR A 385 20.35 -33.74 9.87
N THR A 386 20.99 -32.70 10.45
CA THR A 386 21.57 -32.44 11.78
C THR A 386 21.70 -30.92 12.03
N SER A 387 21.78 -30.58 13.31
CA SER A 387 21.98 -29.30 13.99
C SER A 387 23.26 -28.49 13.71
N SER A 388 23.24 -27.21 14.14
CA SER A 388 24.20 -26.50 15.02
C SER A 388 24.60 -25.12 14.46
N SER A 389 25.02 -24.09 15.20
CA SER A 389 24.80 -23.51 16.54
C SER A 389 25.77 -22.30 16.65
N SER A 390 25.60 -21.44 17.67
CA SER A 390 26.44 -20.29 18.11
C SER A 390 26.25 -18.98 17.33
N GLU A 391 25.91 -17.81 17.89
CA GLU A 391 26.11 -17.06 19.17
C GLU A 391 26.95 -15.79 18.93
N SER A 392 26.27 -14.64 19.07
CA SER A 392 26.66 -13.34 19.64
C SER A 392 27.97 -12.64 19.22
N ARG A 393 27.84 -11.41 18.69
CA ARG A 393 28.20 -10.12 19.35
C ARG A 393 28.33 -8.98 18.32
N GLY A 394 27.82 -7.80 18.70
CA GLY A 394 28.44 -6.52 18.36
C GLY A 394 27.83 -5.73 17.22
N PHE A 395 27.06 -4.70 17.58
CA PHE A 395 26.78 -3.55 16.72
C PHE A 395 28.08 -2.93 16.21
N THR A 396 28.31 -2.97 14.91
CA THR A 396 28.59 -1.78 14.07
C THR A 396 28.83 -2.21 12.62
N ARG A 397 28.30 -1.38 11.71
CA ARG A 397 28.76 -1.19 10.32
C ARG A 397 28.18 -2.14 9.25
N TRP A 398 27.15 -1.65 8.56
CA TRP A 398 26.94 -1.86 7.12
C TRP A 398 26.12 -0.67 6.59
N SER A 399 26.57 0.11 5.61
CA SER A 399 26.98 -0.20 4.22
C SER A 399 25.86 -0.80 3.37
N CYS A 400 24.82 -0.02 3.13
CA CYS A 400 23.92 -0.20 1.99
C CYS A 400 23.83 1.11 1.20
N LEU A 401 24.97 1.61 0.74
CA LEU A 401 25.11 2.60 -0.34
C LEU A 401 26.46 2.31 -1.00
N ARG A 402 26.54 1.22 -1.77
CA ARG A 402 27.66 1.01 -2.68
C ARG A 402 27.11 0.70 -4.07
N ASN A 403 27.30 1.69 -4.91
CA ASN A 403 27.07 1.77 -6.33
C ASN A 403 27.76 0.60 -7.05
N THR A 404 26.99 -0.32 -7.65
CA THR A 404 27.48 -1.19 -8.72
C THR A 404 27.09 -0.53 -10.04
N LYS A 405 28.10 -0.01 -10.74
CA LYS A 405 28.02 0.34 -12.16
C LYS A 405 27.65 -0.94 -12.92
N GLU A 406 26.50 -0.92 -13.59
CA GLU A 406 26.19 -1.86 -14.66
C GLU A 406 26.78 -1.27 -15.95
N GLU A 407 27.82 -1.93 -16.44
CA GLU A 407 28.48 -1.68 -17.72
C GLU A 407 27.81 -2.61 -18.74
N TYR A 408 27.12 -2.02 -19.72
CA TYR A 408 26.51 -2.77 -20.83
C TYR A 408 27.58 -2.96 -21.91
N ASP A 409 28.07 -4.19 -22.09
CA ASP A 409 28.77 -4.59 -23.31
C ASP A 409 27.85 -5.50 -24.14
N GLU A 410 27.48 -4.99 -25.32
CA GLU A 410 26.92 -5.78 -26.41
C GLU A 410 28.06 -6.56 -27.09
N GLU A 411 28.08 -7.88 -26.96
CA GLU A 411 28.79 -8.74 -27.91
C GLU A 411 27.80 -9.71 -28.58
N SER A 412 27.74 -9.57 -29.89
CA SER A 412 27.03 -10.39 -30.85
C SER A 412 27.73 -11.73 -31.04
N GLU A 413 27.05 -12.84 -30.75
CA GLU A 413 27.44 -14.17 -31.24
C GLU A 413 26.47 -14.65 -32.33
N THR A 414 27.05 -14.97 -33.48
CA THR A 414 26.38 -15.61 -34.62
C THR A 414 26.45 -17.13 -34.45
N PRO A 415 25.39 -17.89 -34.79
CA PRO A 415 25.44 -19.34 -34.65
C PRO A 415 26.07 -19.98 -35.90
N SER A 416 27.06 -20.85 -35.69
CA SER A 416 27.57 -21.77 -36.72
C SER A 416 26.65 -22.98 -36.88
N GLU A 417 26.48 -23.38 -38.14
CA GLU A 417 25.69 -24.49 -38.65
C GLU A 417 26.26 -25.87 -38.22
N GLU A 418 25.45 -26.93 -38.39
CA GLU A 418 25.61 -28.34 -37.94
C GLU A 418 24.93 -28.58 -36.57
N ASP A 419 23.68 -29.06 -36.46
CA ASP A 419 23.13 -30.29 -37.03
C ASP A 419 21.64 -30.15 -37.40
N GLN A 420 21.35 -30.07 -38.70
CA GLN A 420 20.04 -30.41 -39.26
C GLN A 420 20.03 -31.89 -39.61
N SER A 421 19.58 -32.75 -38.68
CA SER A 421 18.95 -34.02 -39.07
C SER A 421 18.08 -34.60 -37.96
N GLN A 422 16.99 -33.91 -37.63
CA GLN A 422 15.74 -34.54 -37.16
C GLN A 422 14.55 -33.57 -37.29
N ALA A 423 14.48 -32.88 -38.42
CA ALA A 423 13.28 -32.16 -38.85
C ALA A 423 12.43 -33.07 -39.74
N ASN A 424 11.59 -33.90 -39.13
CA ASN A 424 10.29 -34.33 -39.67
C ASN A 424 9.62 -35.33 -38.73
N GLN A 425 9.20 -34.87 -37.55
CA GLN A 425 8.06 -35.38 -36.77
C GLN A 425 8.03 -34.64 -35.42
N ARG A 426 7.72 -33.34 -35.44
CA ARG A 426 7.30 -32.55 -34.25
C ARG A 426 6.85 -31.13 -34.65
N GLN A 427 6.20 -30.99 -35.81
CA GLN A 427 5.38 -29.81 -36.09
C GLN A 427 3.95 -30.16 -35.70
N GLY A 428 3.53 -29.69 -34.53
CA GLY A 428 2.20 -29.94 -33.98
C GLY A 428 2.07 -29.88 -32.46
N MET A 429 3.13 -29.55 -31.71
CA MET A 429 3.06 -29.52 -30.25
C MET A 429 4.06 -28.54 -29.62
N HIS A 430 4.03 -27.26 -30.00
CA HIS A 430 4.73 -26.18 -29.26
C HIS A 430 4.06 -24.81 -29.49
N GLU A 431 2.74 -24.73 -29.35
CA GLU A 431 2.02 -23.44 -29.28
C GLU A 431 1.08 -23.33 -28.06
N HIS A 432 1.12 -24.32 -27.14
CA HIS A 432 0.19 -24.37 -26.01
C HIS A 432 0.78 -24.16 -24.61
N ASP A 433 2.11 -24.05 -24.46
CA ASP A 433 2.76 -24.00 -23.13
C ASP A 433 3.14 -22.60 -22.62
N LYS A 434 2.74 -21.52 -23.31
CA LYS A 434 2.89 -20.14 -22.81
C LYS A 434 1.59 -19.55 -22.22
N LYS A 435 0.56 -20.37 -21.99
CA LYS A 435 -0.73 -19.88 -21.50
C LYS A 435 -0.70 -19.81 -19.98
N GLY A 436 -0.56 -18.60 -19.43
CA GLY A 436 -0.69 -18.38 -17.98
C GLY A 436 -2.08 -18.76 -17.48
N THR A 437 -2.18 -19.01 -16.17
CA THR A 437 -3.44 -19.40 -15.53
C THR A 437 -4.11 -18.20 -14.88
N LEU A 438 -5.35 -17.90 -15.28
CA LEU A 438 -6.23 -16.98 -14.57
C LEU A 438 -7.00 -17.75 -13.51
N VAL A 439 -6.91 -17.30 -12.26
CA VAL A 439 -7.65 -17.87 -11.13
C VAL A 439 -8.65 -16.82 -10.65
N THR A 440 -9.93 -17.16 -10.69
CA THR A 440 -11.02 -16.32 -10.16
C THR A 440 -11.24 -16.63 -8.70
N VAL A 441 -11.31 -15.59 -7.86
CA VAL A 441 -11.55 -15.73 -6.41
C VAL A 441 -13.04 -15.91 -6.11
N ASP A 442 -13.91 -15.35 -6.95
CA ASP A 442 -15.36 -15.48 -6.83
C ASP A 442 -15.91 -16.54 -7.79
N GLY A 443 -16.71 -17.48 -7.28
CA GLY A 443 -17.44 -18.44 -8.10
C GLY A 443 -18.70 -17.88 -8.79
N GLU A 444 -19.02 -16.59 -8.60
CA GLU A 444 -20.28 -15.99 -9.08
C GLU A 444 -20.18 -15.43 -10.51
N ASN A 445 -19.02 -14.91 -10.92
CA ASN A 445 -18.74 -14.46 -12.28
C ASN A 445 -17.37 -15.02 -12.69
N GLN A 446 -17.35 -16.08 -13.50
CA GLN A 446 -16.10 -16.57 -14.10
C GLN A 446 -15.57 -15.50 -15.06
N LEU A 447 -14.63 -14.69 -14.59
CA LEU A 447 -13.87 -13.80 -15.45
C LEU A 447 -12.98 -14.69 -16.33
N GLU A 448 -13.33 -14.82 -17.60
CA GLU A 448 -12.50 -15.56 -18.55
C GLU A 448 -11.31 -14.71 -19.00
N LEU A 449 -10.15 -15.36 -19.16
CA LEU A 449 -8.92 -14.69 -19.60
C LEU A 449 -9.12 -13.99 -20.95
N GLU A 450 -9.91 -14.58 -21.84
CA GLU A 450 -10.21 -14.01 -23.15
C GLU A 450 -11.04 -12.73 -23.05
N THR A 451 -11.99 -12.65 -22.12
CA THR A 451 -12.77 -11.44 -21.86
C THR A 451 -11.90 -10.32 -21.32
N LEU A 452 -10.95 -10.64 -20.44
CA LEU A 452 -10.00 -9.66 -19.91
C LEU A 452 -9.05 -9.15 -21.01
N LEU A 453 -8.55 -10.04 -21.87
CA LEU A 453 -7.66 -9.67 -22.98
C LEU A 453 -8.37 -8.86 -24.08
N LYS A 454 -9.68 -9.03 -24.25
CA LYS A 454 -10.51 -8.23 -25.16
C LYS A 454 -10.99 -6.91 -24.55
N ALA A 455 -10.84 -6.73 -23.24
CA ALA A 455 -11.31 -5.55 -22.54
C ALA A 455 -10.59 -4.29 -23.05
N SER A 456 -11.34 -3.20 -23.19
CA SER A 456 -10.71 -1.90 -23.42
C SER A 456 -9.95 -1.50 -22.16
N ALA A 457 -8.66 -1.17 -22.31
CA ALA A 457 -7.79 -0.85 -21.18
C ALA A 457 -7.19 0.54 -21.34
N TYR A 458 -7.20 1.30 -20.26
CA TYR A 458 -6.52 2.59 -20.18
C TYR A 458 -5.66 2.65 -18.94
N ILE A 459 -4.46 3.20 -19.10
CA ILE A 459 -3.46 3.30 -18.03
C ILE A 459 -3.93 4.36 -17.04
N LEU A 460 -4.22 3.94 -15.82
CA LEU A 460 -4.46 4.83 -14.68
C LEU A 460 -3.14 5.40 -14.16
N GLY A 461 -2.10 4.57 -14.13
CA GLY A 461 -0.78 4.92 -13.64
C GLY A 461 0.25 3.87 -14.03
N ALA A 462 1.50 4.27 -14.22
CA ALA A 462 2.62 3.36 -14.41
C ALA A 462 3.76 3.81 -13.49
N THR A 463 4.24 2.92 -12.64
CA THR A 463 5.52 3.04 -11.94
C THR A 463 6.56 2.22 -12.71
N GLY A 464 7.85 2.43 -12.47
CA GLY A 464 8.92 1.73 -13.19
C GLY A 464 8.85 0.19 -13.13
N SER A 465 8.05 -0.38 -12.23
CA SER A 465 7.88 -1.83 -12.10
C SER A 465 6.43 -2.32 -11.99
N SER A 466 5.42 -1.44 -12.09
CA SER A 466 4.01 -1.83 -12.06
C SER A 466 3.16 -0.90 -12.90
N ILE A 467 2.20 -1.45 -13.63
CA ILE A 467 1.24 -0.67 -14.41
C ILE A 467 -0.16 -0.96 -13.91
N MET A 468 -0.91 0.10 -13.66
CA MET A 468 -2.28 0.07 -13.19
C MET A 468 -3.21 0.44 -14.35
N TYR A 469 -4.07 -0.48 -14.76
CA TYR A 469 -5.04 -0.27 -15.83
C TYR A 469 -6.45 -0.21 -15.25
N LYS A 470 -7.32 0.59 -15.87
CA LYS A 470 -8.76 0.35 -15.82
C LYS A 470 -9.15 -0.40 -17.07
N ALA A 471 -9.61 -1.63 -16.86
CA ALA A 471 -10.18 -2.47 -17.89
C ALA A 471 -11.70 -2.32 -17.86
N VAL A 472 -12.32 -2.12 -19.03
CA VAL A 472 -13.77 -2.11 -19.19
C VAL A 472 -14.14 -3.27 -20.09
N LEU A 473 -14.84 -4.24 -19.50
CA LEU A 473 -15.34 -5.43 -20.17
C LEU A 473 -16.51 -5.08 -21.11
N GLU A 474 -16.90 -6.01 -21.99
CA GLU A 474 -17.97 -5.82 -22.98
C GLU A 474 -19.34 -5.53 -22.34
N ASP A 475 -19.59 -6.07 -21.14
CA ASP A 475 -20.81 -5.83 -20.35
C ASP A 475 -20.82 -4.47 -19.63
N GLY A 476 -19.76 -3.67 -19.78
CA GLY A 476 -19.57 -2.38 -19.11
C GLY A 476 -18.96 -2.48 -17.71
N THR A 477 -18.69 -3.69 -17.21
CA THR A 477 -18.02 -3.90 -15.91
C THR A 477 -16.62 -3.28 -15.94
N CYS A 478 -16.33 -2.43 -14.98
CA CYS A 478 -15.02 -1.80 -14.82
C CYS A 478 -14.20 -2.57 -13.78
N LEU A 479 -12.96 -2.93 -14.15
CA LEU A 479 -11.98 -3.60 -13.30
C LEU A 479 -10.72 -2.74 -13.19
N ALA A 480 -10.06 -2.78 -12.04
CA ALA A 480 -8.69 -2.29 -11.89
C ALA A 480 -7.73 -3.48 -12.02
N VAL A 481 -6.81 -3.43 -12.99
CA VAL A 481 -5.88 -4.53 -13.30
C VAL A 481 -4.47 -4.07 -13.04
N ARG A 482 -3.80 -4.66 -12.04
CA ARG A 482 -2.41 -4.36 -11.68
C ARG A 482 -1.50 -5.35 -12.34
N ARG A 483 -0.70 -4.88 -13.29
CA ARG A 483 0.43 -5.60 -13.84
C ARG A 483 1.65 -5.38 -12.96
N ILE A 484 2.29 -6.46 -12.56
CA ILE A 484 3.53 -6.45 -11.78
C ILE A 484 4.65 -6.93 -12.70
N GLY A 485 5.67 -6.10 -12.90
CA GLY A 485 6.82 -6.42 -13.74
C GLY A 485 7.79 -7.38 -13.03
N GLU A 486 8.32 -8.33 -13.79
CA GLU A 486 9.36 -9.26 -13.33
C GLU A 486 10.69 -8.54 -13.22
N ASN A 487 10.96 -7.91 -12.07
CA ASN A 487 12.31 -7.53 -11.66
C ASN A 487 12.42 -7.57 -10.14
N SER A 488 12.46 -8.80 -9.62
CA SER A 488 13.22 -9.24 -8.42
C SER A 488 12.70 -10.59 -7.94
N VAL A 489 13.62 -11.50 -7.64
CA VAL A 489 13.36 -12.82 -7.01
C VAL A 489 12.65 -12.66 -5.65
N VAL A 490 12.81 -11.50 -5.00
CA VAL A 490 12.14 -11.15 -3.73
C VAL A 490 10.63 -10.95 -3.94
N ARG A 491 10.21 -10.24 -5.00
CA ARG A 491 8.79 -10.02 -5.31
C ARG A 491 8.05 -11.26 -5.80
N PHE A 492 8.78 -12.29 -6.26
CA PHE A 492 8.20 -13.60 -6.60
C PHE A 492 7.62 -14.29 -5.36
N LYS A 493 8.33 -14.22 -4.21
CA LYS A 493 7.79 -14.69 -2.93
C LYS A 493 6.63 -13.82 -2.43
N ASP A 494 6.66 -12.52 -2.73
CA ASP A 494 5.58 -11.61 -2.36
C ASP A 494 4.30 -11.85 -3.17
N PHE A 495 4.36 -12.20 -4.46
CA PHE A 495 3.16 -12.54 -5.23
C PHE A 495 2.48 -13.82 -4.72
N ASP A 496 3.24 -14.91 -4.48
CA ASP A 496 2.65 -16.16 -3.93
C ASP A 496 2.04 -15.91 -2.55
N THR A 497 2.71 -15.11 -1.72
CA THR A 497 2.21 -14.70 -0.41
C THR A 497 0.97 -13.83 -0.54
N GLN A 498 0.98 -12.80 -1.39
CA GLN A 498 -0.16 -11.92 -1.68
C GLN A 498 -1.36 -12.73 -2.13
N VAL A 499 -1.22 -13.60 -3.12
CA VAL A 499 -2.31 -14.45 -3.62
C VAL A 499 -2.88 -15.34 -2.50
N ARG A 500 -2.02 -15.97 -1.71
CA ARG A 500 -2.42 -16.87 -0.60
C ARG A 500 -3.10 -16.14 0.55
N VAL A 501 -2.78 -14.86 0.73
CA VAL A 501 -3.30 -13.95 1.75
C VAL A 501 -4.62 -13.32 1.32
N ILE A 502 -4.66 -12.83 0.09
CA ILE A 502 -5.81 -12.23 -0.56
C ILE A 502 -6.96 -13.24 -0.68
N ALA A 503 -6.65 -14.49 -1.02
CA ALA A 503 -7.64 -15.57 -1.06
C ALA A 503 -8.29 -15.87 0.32
N LYS A 504 -7.71 -15.37 1.41
CA LYS A 504 -8.22 -15.55 2.79
C LYS A 504 -8.84 -14.27 3.36
N MET A 505 -8.71 -13.12 2.69
CA MET A 505 -9.26 -11.85 3.17
C MET A 505 -10.62 -11.57 2.53
N VAL A 506 -11.67 -11.67 3.34
CA VAL A 506 -13.00 -11.16 3.01
C VAL A 506 -13.39 -10.17 4.09
N HIS A 507 -13.31 -8.88 3.79
CA HIS A 507 -13.73 -7.81 4.70
C HIS A 507 -14.66 -6.83 3.96
N PRO A 508 -15.77 -6.38 4.57
CA PRO A 508 -16.76 -5.51 3.91
C PRO A 508 -16.20 -4.14 3.45
N ASN A 509 -15.09 -3.70 4.03
CA ASN A 509 -14.44 -2.42 3.71
C ASN A 509 -13.14 -2.59 2.89
N LEU A 510 -12.93 -3.73 2.22
CA LEU A 510 -11.82 -3.91 1.28
C LEU A 510 -12.35 -3.97 -0.15
N VAL A 511 -11.57 -3.45 -1.10
CA VAL A 511 -11.88 -3.59 -2.52
C VAL A 511 -11.80 -5.07 -2.88
N LYS A 512 -12.89 -5.60 -3.45
CA LYS A 512 -13.00 -7.01 -3.77
C LYS A 512 -12.00 -7.38 -4.86
N ILE A 513 -11.28 -8.48 -4.67
CA ILE A 513 -10.38 -9.05 -5.68
C ILE A 513 -11.15 -10.10 -6.45
N ARG A 514 -11.18 -9.96 -7.77
CA ARG A 514 -11.90 -10.85 -8.69
C ARG A 514 -11.06 -12.03 -9.12
N GLY A 515 -9.74 -11.83 -9.20
CA GLY A 515 -8.83 -12.88 -9.63
C GLY A 515 -7.40 -12.41 -9.75
N PHE A 516 -6.54 -13.35 -10.12
CA PHE A 516 -5.15 -13.08 -10.45
C PHE A 516 -4.73 -13.95 -11.63
N TYR A 517 -3.87 -13.42 -12.47
CA TYR A 517 -3.28 -14.13 -13.59
C TYR A 517 -1.81 -14.39 -13.31
N TRP A 518 -1.40 -15.64 -13.50
CA TRP A 518 -0.02 -16.10 -13.37
C TRP A 518 0.46 -16.66 -14.72
N GLY A 519 1.12 -15.82 -15.51
CA GLY A 519 1.85 -16.22 -16.71
C GLY A 519 3.35 -16.21 -16.49
N VAL A 520 4.13 -16.72 -17.44
CA VAL A 520 5.60 -16.70 -17.35
C VAL A 520 6.10 -15.26 -17.33
N ASP A 521 5.69 -14.44 -18.29
CA ASP A 521 6.23 -13.07 -18.46
C ASP A 521 5.39 -11.97 -17.78
N GLU A 522 4.18 -12.31 -17.31
CA GLU A 522 3.23 -11.33 -16.80
C GLU A 522 2.44 -11.87 -15.62
N LYS A 523 2.38 -11.07 -14.55
CA LYS A 523 1.57 -11.34 -13.37
C LYS A 523 0.55 -10.21 -13.20
N LEU A 524 -0.73 -10.56 -13.09
CA LEU A 524 -1.82 -9.59 -12.93
C LEU A 524 -2.57 -9.86 -11.63
N VAL A 525 -2.96 -8.79 -10.94
CA VAL A 525 -3.94 -8.83 -9.84
C VAL A 525 -5.14 -7.98 -10.25
N ILE A 526 -6.36 -8.51 -10.11
CA ILE A 526 -7.58 -7.95 -10.68
C ILE A 526 -8.55 -7.60 -9.56
N TYR A 527 -8.93 -6.33 -9.46
CA TYR A 527 -9.79 -5.77 -8.43
C TYR A 527 -11.09 -5.22 -9.05
N ASP A 528 -12.13 -5.10 -8.24
CA ASP A 528 -13.25 -4.21 -8.54
C ASP A 528 -12.73 -2.77 -8.72
N PHE A 529 -13.16 -2.09 -9.78
CA PHE A 529 -12.78 -0.70 -9.98
C PHE A 529 -13.57 0.23 -9.06
N VAL A 530 -12.87 1.06 -8.28
CA VAL A 530 -13.48 2.09 -7.42
C VAL A 530 -13.35 3.47 -8.09
N PRO A 531 -14.46 4.09 -8.55
CA PRO A 531 -14.41 5.32 -9.36
C PRO A 531 -13.93 6.56 -8.61
N ASN A 532 -13.99 6.58 -7.27
CA ASN A 532 -13.58 7.72 -6.44
C ASN A 532 -12.18 7.53 -5.78
N GLY A 533 -11.40 6.54 -6.23
CA GLY A 533 -10.09 6.23 -5.65
C GLY A 533 -10.17 5.32 -4.42
N SER A 534 -9.45 5.65 -3.34
CA SER A 534 -9.44 4.84 -2.12
C SER A 534 -10.80 4.86 -1.39
N LEU A 535 -11.17 3.74 -0.77
CA LEU A 535 -12.31 3.63 0.15
C LEU A 535 -12.25 4.63 1.33
N ALA A 536 -11.09 5.22 1.62
CA ALA A 536 -10.97 6.31 2.60
C ALA A 536 -11.70 7.59 2.16
N ASN A 537 -11.91 7.80 0.86
CA ASN A 537 -12.57 8.99 0.32
C ASN A 537 -14.04 8.77 -0.03
N SER A 538 -14.59 7.56 0.12
CA SER A 538 -16.03 7.34 -0.02
C SER A 538 -16.76 7.82 1.22
N ARG A 539 -16.95 9.15 1.31
CA ARG A 539 -17.98 9.72 2.18
C ARG A 539 -19.34 9.22 1.69
N TYR A 540 -19.92 8.30 2.45
CA TYR A 540 -21.38 8.14 2.54
C TYR A 540 -21.85 8.78 3.84
#